data_AF-A0A2N5ZZN5-F1
#
_entry.id   AF-A0A2N5ZZN5-F1
#
_cell.length_a   1.000
_cell.length_b   1.000
_cell.length_c   1.000
_cell.angle_alpha   90.00
_cell.angle_beta   90.00
_cell.angle_gamma   90.00
#
_symmetry.space_group_name_H-M   'P 1'
#
loop_
_entity.id
_entity.type
_entity.pdbx_description
1 polymer ?
#
loop_
_entity_poly.entity_id
_entity_poly.type
_entity_poly.pdbx_seq_one_letter_code
_entity_poly.pdbx_strand_id
1 'polypeptide(L)'
;MTRIDSALFRNILLLAAIVLCTACGGKQMSIEEFQNMAREAEEHSESIAEQQSEIRDIMQSYNQTVGADRKLALILDPETGLSEDQLARLEEHIDSETDESCQELLTQIFVLQAGIDTQREELHEITAELPEPHRVARGENHYTLCMNYLMTEHQLSRHRADSIVARVALSSDIIEGFHVWYLYQNDVFGTFVTQGDAHISPTVFAKVVKKNLLEQARKQGRHEAFESILDSLKRSGALLANFRDSISQ
;
A
#
# COMPACT_ATOMS: atom_id res chain seq x y z
N MET A 1 31.46 -52.55 -14.45
CA MET A 1 30.09 -52.35 -14.99
C MET A 1 29.09 -52.74 -13.91
N THR A 2 28.73 -51.79 -13.04
CA THR A 2 27.74 -51.96 -11.98
C THR A 2 26.38 -51.50 -12.52
N ARG A 3 25.42 -52.44 -12.63
CA ARG A 3 24.02 -52.14 -12.92
C ARG A 3 23.41 -51.54 -11.65
N ILE A 4 23.04 -50.26 -11.72
CA ILE A 4 22.26 -49.60 -10.68
C ILE A 4 20.78 -49.87 -10.97
N ASP A 5 20.09 -50.47 -10.00
CA ASP A 5 18.71 -50.95 -10.11
C ASP A 5 17.71 -49.82 -10.37
N SER A 6 17.09 -49.86 -11.55
CA SER A 6 16.11 -48.88 -12.05
C SER A 6 14.80 -48.82 -11.26
N ALA A 7 14.54 -49.81 -10.40
CA ALA A 7 13.33 -49.87 -9.57
C ALA A 7 13.41 -48.95 -8.33
N LEU A 8 14.59 -48.80 -7.73
CA LEU A 8 14.80 -47.92 -6.57
C LEU A 8 14.68 -46.44 -6.95
N PHE A 9 15.23 -46.07 -8.11
CA PHE A 9 15.13 -44.71 -8.65
C PHE A 9 13.68 -44.32 -8.97
N ARG A 10 12.88 -45.26 -9.48
CA ARG A 10 11.48 -45.00 -9.87
C ARG A 10 10.56 -44.77 -8.65
N ASN A 11 10.83 -45.47 -7.53
CA ASN A 11 10.06 -45.27 -6.29
C ASN A 11 10.48 -43.98 -5.54
N ILE A 12 11.75 -43.58 -5.61
CA ILE A 12 12.23 -42.31 -5.03
C ILE A 12 11.67 -41.11 -5.82
N LEU A 13 11.57 -41.21 -7.15
CA LEU A 13 10.98 -40.16 -7.99
C LEU A 13 9.46 -39.99 -7.75
N LEU A 14 8.74 -41.07 -7.45
CA LEU A 14 7.31 -41.05 -7.12
C LEU A 14 7.04 -40.44 -5.74
N LEU A 15 7.90 -40.71 -4.75
CA LEU A 15 7.83 -40.10 -3.42
C LEU A 15 8.18 -38.60 -3.44
N ALA A 16 9.18 -38.20 -4.24
CA ALA A 16 9.52 -36.78 -4.42
C ALA A 16 8.38 -35.98 -5.08
N ALA A 17 7.65 -36.58 -6.04
CA ALA A 17 6.49 -35.94 -6.66
C ALA A 17 5.31 -35.72 -5.69
N ILE A 18 5.09 -36.64 -4.75
CA ILE A 18 4.01 -36.53 -3.76
C ILE A 18 4.35 -35.46 -2.70
N VAL A 19 5.62 -35.35 -2.28
CA VAL A 19 6.06 -34.31 -1.33
C VAL A 19 6.06 -32.91 -1.95
N LEU A 20 6.32 -32.79 -3.26
CA LEU A 20 6.18 -31.53 -3.99
C LEU A 20 4.71 -31.08 -4.16
N CYS A 21 3.76 -32.01 -4.19
CA CYS A 21 2.33 -31.66 -4.25
C CYS A 21 1.75 -31.21 -2.89
N THR A 22 2.38 -31.53 -1.77
CA THR A 22 1.91 -31.12 -0.43
C THR A 22 2.63 -29.89 0.13
N ALA A 23 3.69 -29.41 -0.53
CA ALA A 23 4.46 -28.22 -0.10
C ALA A 23 3.89 -26.89 -0.63
N CYS A 24 2.93 -26.93 -1.57
CA CYS A 24 2.11 -25.77 -1.95
C CYS A 24 0.78 -25.81 -1.21
N GLY A 25 0.83 -25.87 0.13
CA GLY A 25 -0.32 -25.63 0.98
C GLY A 25 -0.63 -24.14 1.03
N GLY A 26 -1.16 -23.57 -0.07
CA GLY A 26 -1.67 -22.22 -0.08
C GLY A 26 -2.78 -22.11 0.97
N LYS A 27 -2.57 -21.31 2.01
CA LYS A 27 -3.58 -20.99 3.02
C LYS A 27 -4.82 -20.51 2.27
N GLN A 28 -5.91 -21.24 2.35
CA GLN A 28 -7.13 -20.95 1.60
C GLN A 28 -7.83 -19.76 2.28
N MET A 29 -7.37 -18.55 1.97
CA MET A 29 -7.88 -17.29 2.49
C MET A 29 -9.23 -16.96 1.85
N SER A 30 -10.22 -16.65 2.68
CA SER A 30 -11.52 -16.15 2.23
C SER A 30 -11.39 -14.70 1.75
N ILE A 31 -12.33 -14.25 0.91
CA ILE A 31 -12.36 -12.85 0.47
C ILE A 31 -12.56 -11.88 1.64
N GLU A 32 -13.32 -12.29 2.67
CA GLU A 32 -13.58 -11.46 3.84
C GLU A 32 -12.31 -11.30 4.68
N GLU A 33 -11.54 -12.37 4.88
CA GLU A 33 -10.22 -12.30 5.52
C GLU A 33 -9.26 -11.41 4.72
N PHE A 34 -9.22 -11.57 3.39
CA PHE A 34 -8.40 -10.71 2.53
C PHE A 34 -8.80 -9.24 2.63
N GLN A 35 -10.09 -8.94 2.61
CA GLN A 35 -10.59 -7.56 2.73
C GLN A 35 -10.28 -6.97 4.10
N ASN A 36 -10.40 -7.76 5.17
CA ASN A 36 -10.07 -7.33 6.52
C ASN A 36 -8.58 -7.05 6.66
N MET A 37 -7.72 -7.96 6.20
CA MET A 37 -6.27 -7.79 6.20
C MET A 37 -5.83 -6.60 5.34
N ALA A 38 -6.44 -6.44 4.16
CA ALA A 38 -6.19 -5.28 3.30
C ALA A 38 -6.57 -3.97 4.01
N ARG A 39 -7.73 -3.92 4.66
CA ARG A 39 -8.16 -2.74 5.43
C ARG A 39 -7.23 -2.44 6.61
N GLU A 40 -6.84 -3.46 7.37
CA GLU A 40 -5.88 -3.29 8.47
C GLU A 40 -4.52 -2.78 7.93
N ALA A 41 -4.03 -3.33 6.82
CA ALA A 41 -2.82 -2.84 6.17
C ALA A 41 -2.94 -1.37 5.71
N GLU A 42 -4.13 -0.94 5.24
CA GLU A 42 -4.40 0.47 4.93
C GLU A 42 -4.34 1.34 6.19
N GLU A 43 -5.01 0.93 7.26
CA GLU A 43 -5.07 1.66 8.54
C GLU A 43 -3.65 1.88 9.11
N HIS A 44 -2.82 0.83 9.12
CA HIS A 44 -1.41 0.95 9.53
C HIS A 44 -0.61 1.86 8.60
N SER A 45 -0.79 1.73 7.27
CA SER A 45 -0.11 2.60 6.29
C SER A 45 -0.50 4.08 6.44
N GLU A 46 -1.76 4.35 6.77
CA GLU A 46 -2.26 5.71 7.05
C GLU A 46 -1.69 6.26 8.35
N SER A 47 -1.66 5.44 9.41
CA SER A 47 -1.08 5.82 10.69
C SER A 47 0.41 6.18 10.55
N ILE A 48 1.18 5.37 9.84
CA ILE A 48 2.60 5.64 9.53
C ILE A 48 2.73 6.98 8.80
N ALA A 49 1.93 7.21 7.77
CA ALA A 49 2.01 8.45 6.98
C ALA A 49 1.66 9.69 7.80
N GLU A 50 0.70 9.58 8.73
CA GLU A 50 0.29 10.66 9.63
C GLU A 50 1.39 10.98 10.63
N GLN A 51 1.98 9.97 11.28
CA GLN A 51 3.12 10.13 12.19
C GLN A 51 4.35 10.72 11.49
N GLN A 52 4.66 10.27 10.26
CA GLN A 52 5.73 10.86 9.45
C GLN A 52 5.45 12.33 9.09
N SER A 53 4.19 12.70 8.88
CA SER A 53 3.81 14.10 8.66
C SER A 53 4.03 14.93 9.92
N GLU A 54 3.65 14.41 11.07
CA GLU A 54 3.81 15.09 12.35
C GLU A 54 5.30 15.29 12.68
N ILE A 55 6.16 14.29 12.44
CA ILE A 55 7.62 14.46 12.56
C ILE A 55 8.12 15.61 11.69
N ARG A 56 7.68 15.69 10.42
CA ARG A 56 8.08 16.79 9.52
C ARG A 56 7.65 18.16 10.05
N ASP A 57 6.44 18.25 10.60
CA ASP A 57 5.90 19.49 11.16
C ASP A 57 6.66 19.92 12.44
N ILE A 58 6.99 18.96 13.31
CA ILE A 58 7.81 19.19 14.50
C ILE A 58 9.22 19.64 14.10
N MET A 59 9.87 18.94 13.17
CA MET A 59 11.20 19.31 12.66
C MET A 59 11.20 20.73 12.07
N GLN A 60 10.17 21.06 11.29
CA GLN A 60 10.03 22.41 10.73
C GLN A 60 9.86 23.45 11.84
N SER A 61 9.01 23.18 12.83
CA SER A 61 8.75 24.09 13.96
C SER A 61 10.02 24.32 14.78
N TYR A 62 10.72 23.26 15.14
CA TYR A 62 12.01 23.31 15.83
C TYR A 62 13.04 24.13 15.03
N ASN A 63 13.19 23.86 13.74
CA ASN A 63 14.15 24.57 12.88
C ASN A 63 13.84 26.05 12.66
N GLN A 64 12.61 26.50 12.98
CA GLN A 64 12.20 27.90 12.95
C GLN A 64 12.47 28.63 14.28
N THR A 65 12.54 27.90 15.40
CA THR A 65 12.77 28.48 16.73
C THR A 65 14.26 28.59 17.07
N VAL A 66 15.11 27.75 16.48
CA VAL A 66 16.54 27.69 16.79
C VAL A 66 17.46 28.41 15.79
N GLY A 67 18.68 28.73 16.23
CA GLY A 67 19.76 29.27 15.40
C GLY A 67 20.21 28.30 14.30
N ALA A 68 20.85 28.82 13.25
CA ALA A 68 21.24 28.02 12.08
C ALA A 68 22.21 26.86 12.40
N ASP A 69 23.01 27.02 13.44
CA ASP A 69 23.95 26.05 14.00
C ASP A 69 23.29 24.87 14.71
N ARG A 70 22.04 25.03 15.13
CA ARG A 70 21.28 24.05 15.91
C ARG A 70 20.19 23.34 15.13
N LYS A 71 20.03 23.66 13.84
CA LYS A 71 18.97 23.06 13.01
C LYS A 71 19.18 21.56 12.82
N LEU A 72 18.09 20.82 12.93
CA LEU A 72 18.02 19.41 12.57
C LEU A 72 18.11 19.24 11.06
N ALA A 73 19.04 18.40 10.62
CA ALA A 73 19.19 17.95 9.24
C ALA A 73 18.86 16.46 9.13
N LEU A 74 17.69 16.05 9.64
CA LEU A 74 17.20 14.69 9.50
C LEU A 74 16.52 14.50 8.14
N ILE A 75 16.58 13.27 7.61
CA ILE A 75 15.98 12.89 6.34
C ILE A 75 15.04 11.73 6.63
N LEU A 76 13.73 11.94 6.50
CA LEU A 76 12.77 10.85 6.64
C LEU A 76 12.77 10.00 5.39
N ASP A 77 13.10 8.73 5.56
CA ASP A 77 12.89 7.71 4.56
C ASP A 77 11.39 7.38 4.45
N PRO A 78 10.82 7.27 3.24
CA PRO A 78 9.40 6.97 3.07
C PRO A 78 9.00 5.58 3.58
N GLU A 79 9.91 4.61 3.56
CA GLU A 79 9.68 3.26 4.05
C GLU A 79 9.97 3.19 5.53
N THR A 80 11.12 3.70 5.99
CA THR A 80 11.60 3.46 7.36
C THR A 80 11.42 4.61 8.35
N GLY A 81 11.07 5.80 7.89
CA GLY A 81 11.15 6.99 8.74
C GLY A 81 12.61 7.36 9.00
N LEU A 82 12.98 7.60 10.26
CA LEU A 82 14.35 7.93 10.65
C LEU A 82 15.23 6.68 10.70
N SER A 83 16.44 6.77 10.16
CA SER A 83 17.43 5.69 10.29
C SER A 83 18.04 5.62 11.69
N GLU A 84 18.67 4.50 12.05
CA GLU A 84 19.38 4.34 13.33
C GLU A 84 20.42 5.45 13.55
N ASP A 85 21.21 5.78 12.52
CA ASP A 85 22.19 6.86 12.56
C ASP A 85 21.56 8.23 12.84
N GLN A 86 20.34 8.46 12.35
CA GLN A 86 19.60 9.70 12.58
C GLN A 86 19.00 9.76 13.97
N LEU A 87 18.52 8.63 14.48
CA LEU A 87 18.03 8.51 15.85
C LEU A 87 19.14 8.74 16.86
N ALA A 88 20.33 8.17 16.64
CA ALA A 88 21.49 8.42 17.50
C ALA A 88 21.88 9.92 17.54
N ARG A 89 21.83 10.60 16.39
CA ARG A 89 22.08 12.06 16.34
C ARG A 89 20.98 12.86 17.03
N LEU A 90 19.73 12.45 16.89
CA LEU A 90 18.60 13.08 17.58
C LEU A 90 18.73 12.91 19.10
N GLU A 91 19.18 11.74 19.58
CA GLU A 91 19.42 11.46 20.99
C GLU A 91 20.52 12.36 21.56
N GLU A 92 21.67 12.44 20.87
CA GLU A 92 22.76 13.36 21.25
C GLU A 92 22.26 14.81 21.30
N HIS A 93 21.40 15.20 20.35
CA HIS A 93 20.82 16.53 20.29
C HIS A 93 19.90 16.81 21.48
N ILE A 94 19.06 15.85 21.86
CA ILE A 94 18.16 15.91 23.04
C ILE A 94 18.95 16.07 24.33
N ASP A 95 20.04 15.33 24.49
CA ASP A 95 20.89 15.37 25.69
C ASP A 95 21.62 16.70 25.84
N SER A 96 21.92 17.36 24.72
CA SER A 96 22.57 18.67 24.70
C SER A 96 21.58 19.85 24.75
N GLU A 97 20.27 19.59 24.64
CA GLU A 97 19.23 20.61 24.59
C GLU A 97 18.95 21.19 25.99
N THR A 98 19.05 22.51 26.10
CA THR A 98 18.86 23.22 27.36
C THR A 98 17.47 23.82 27.51
N ASP A 99 16.78 24.05 26.41
CA ASP A 99 15.42 24.60 26.40
C ASP A 99 14.39 23.46 26.53
N GLU A 100 13.63 23.45 27.62
CA GLU A 100 12.67 22.37 27.93
C GLU A 100 11.61 22.19 26.83
N SER A 101 11.15 23.28 26.20
CA SER A 101 10.14 23.24 25.13
C SER A 101 10.73 22.61 23.86
N CYS A 102 11.97 22.97 23.54
CA CYS A 102 12.72 22.37 22.44
C CYS A 102 12.99 20.88 22.71
N GLN A 103 13.39 20.51 23.93
CA GLN A 103 13.62 19.13 24.32
C GLN A 103 12.35 18.28 24.21
N GLU A 104 11.20 18.83 24.60
CA GLU A 104 9.91 18.16 24.47
C GLU A 104 9.57 17.86 23.00
N LEU A 105 9.73 18.85 22.10
CA LEU A 105 9.53 18.65 20.66
C LEU A 105 10.43 17.56 20.09
N LEU A 106 11.71 17.56 20.44
CA LEU A 106 12.65 16.54 19.98
C LEU A 106 12.31 15.14 20.52
N THR A 107 11.87 15.06 21.77
CA THR A 107 11.43 13.81 22.40
C THR A 107 10.16 13.27 21.72
N GLN A 108 9.23 14.14 21.30
CA GLN A 108 8.05 13.73 20.53
C GLN A 108 8.42 13.07 19.20
N ILE A 109 9.49 13.50 18.53
CA ILE A 109 9.98 12.84 17.31
C ILE A 109 10.38 11.38 17.61
N PHE A 110 11.04 11.11 18.74
CA PHE A 110 11.38 9.74 19.16
C PHE A 110 10.14 8.87 19.39
N VAL A 111 9.14 9.41 20.09
CA VAL A 111 7.89 8.69 20.37
C VAL A 111 7.16 8.36 19.08
N LEU A 112 7.10 9.30 18.14
CA LEU A 112 6.47 9.08 16.84
C LEU A 112 7.22 8.05 16.00
N GLN A 113 8.56 8.06 16.01
CA GLN A 113 9.35 7.03 15.32
C GLN A 113 9.10 5.63 15.88
N ALA A 114 9.10 5.46 17.21
CA ALA A 114 8.80 4.17 17.83
C ALA A 114 7.37 3.68 17.48
N GLY A 115 6.43 4.62 17.35
CA GLY A 115 5.09 4.35 16.83
C GLY A 115 5.13 3.84 15.38
N ILE A 116 5.88 4.50 14.50
CA ILE A 116 6.07 4.07 13.11
C ILE A 116 6.64 2.65 13.07
N ASP A 117 7.67 2.35 13.87
CA ASP A 117 8.30 1.02 13.88
C ASP A 117 7.32 -0.07 14.28
N THR A 118 6.48 0.19 15.29
CA THR A 118 5.42 -0.74 15.73
C THR A 118 4.39 -0.99 14.62
N GLN A 119 3.87 0.09 14.00
CA GLN A 119 2.88 -0.01 12.93
C GLN A 119 3.42 -0.74 11.69
N ARG A 120 4.72 -0.62 11.43
CA ARG A 120 5.39 -1.31 10.33
C ARG A 120 5.56 -2.80 10.57
N GLU A 121 5.89 -3.19 11.80
CA GLU A 121 5.94 -4.62 12.17
C GLU A 121 4.56 -5.26 11.95
N GLU A 122 3.49 -4.62 12.45
CA GLU A 122 2.11 -5.07 12.26
C GLU A 122 1.74 -5.15 10.77
N LEU A 123 2.08 -4.13 9.97
CA LEU A 123 1.88 -4.12 8.53
C LEU A 123 2.64 -5.26 7.82
N HIS A 124 3.87 -5.55 8.26
CA HIS A 124 4.68 -6.64 7.71
C HIS A 124 4.06 -8.00 8.05
N GLU A 125 3.60 -8.22 9.28
CA GLU A 125 2.92 -9.45 9.68
C GLU A 125 1.67 -9.71 8.83
N ILE A 126 0.85 -8.68 8.60
CA ILE A 126 -0.36 -8.78 7.76
C ILE A 126 0.00 -9.10 6.31
N THR A 127 0.96 -8.37 5.74
CA THR A 127 1.32 -8.51 4.32
C THR A 127 2.08 -9.79 4.01
N ALA A 128 2.76 -10.39 4.99
CA ALA A 128 3.44 -11.69 4.85
C ALA A 128 2.46 -12.87 4.62
N GLU A 129 1.21 -12.73 5.06
CA GLU A 129 0.17 -13.74 4.85
C GLU A 129 -0.59 -13.57 3.52
N LEU A 130 -0.43 -12.42 2.84
CA LEU A 130 -1.09 -12.13 1.58
C LEU A 130 -0.34 -12.76 0.38
N PRO A 131 -1.04 -13.07 -0.74
CA PRO A 131 -0.41 -13.52 -1.97
C PRO A 131 0.62 -12.52 -2.50
N GLU A 132 1.65 -12.96 -3.22
CA GLU A 132 2.68 -12.04 -3.75
C GLU A 132 2.04 -10.88 -4.56
N PRO A 133 2.40 -9.62 -4.25
CA PRO A 133 1.80 -8.47 -4.93
C PRO A 133 2.42 -8.26 -6.31
N HIS A 134 1.66 -7.63 -7.20
CA HIS A 134 2.23 -7.05 -8.42
C HIS A 134 2.86 -5.71 -8.10
N ARG A 135 4.16 -5.59 -8.41
CA ARG A 135 4.88 -4.32 -8.35
C ARG A 135 4.56 -3.47 -9.57
N VAL A 136 3.95 -2.31 -9.33
CA VAL A 136 3.53 -1.37 -10.37
C VAL A 136 4.75 -0.80 -11.08
N ALA A 137 4.77 -0.96 -12.40
CA ALA A 137 5.71 -0.33 -13.30
C ALA A 137 5.16 1.01 -13.83
N ARG A 138 6.06 1.82 -14.39
CA ARG A 138 5.71 3.13 -14.93
C ARG A 138 4.64 3.05 -16.02
N GLY A 139 3.54 3.78 -15.83
CA GLY A 139 2.47 3.94 -16.82
C GLY A 139 1.43 2.82 -16.78
N GLU A 140 1.56 1.86 -15.87
CA GLU A 140 0.50 0.90 -15.60
C GLU A 140 -0.72 1.57 -14.94
N ASN A 141 -1.89 0.98 -15.12
CA ASN A 141 -3.13 1.44 -14.52
C ASN A 141 -3.85 0.27 -13.85
N HIS A 142 -4.53 0.57 -12.73
CA HIS A 142 -5.09 -0.45 -11.86
C HIS A 142 -6.12 -1.35 -12.57
N TYR A 143 -6.98 -0.77 -13.41
CA TYR A 143 -7.97 -1.53 -14.19
C TYR A 143 -7.30 -2.58 -15.09
N THR A 144 -6.26 -2.20 -15.84
CA THR A 144 -5.58 -3.09 -16.79
C THR A 144 -4.85 -4.20 -16.04
N LEU A 145 -4.26 -3.90 -14.89
CA LEU A 145 -3.63 -4.90 -14.05
C LEU A 145 -4.65 -5.94 -13.54
N CYS A 146 -5.80 -5.49 -13.02
CA CYS A 146 -6.88 -6.38 -12.58
C CYS A 146 -7.42 -7.25 -13.74
N MET A 147 -7.64 -6.65 -14.92
CA MET A 147 -8.06 -7.38 -16.11
C MET A 147 -7.05 -8.44 -16.53
N ASN A 148 -5.76 -8.08 -16.55
CA ASN A 148 -4.69 -8.99 -16.91
C ASN A 148 -4.58 -10.17 -15.94
N TYR A 149 -4.66 -9.91 -14.63
CA TYR A 149 -4.67 -10.96 -13.60
C TYR A 149 -5.83 -11.95 -13.82
N LEU A 150 -7.06 -11.45 -13.96
CA LEU A 150 -8.23 -12.30 -14.15
C LEU A 150 -8.23 -13.08 -15.48
N MET A 151 -7.73 -12.46 -16.56
CA MET A 151 -7.71 -13.09 -17.88
C MET A 151 -6.53 -14.05 -18.07
N THR A 152 -5.38 -13.76 -17.46
CA THR A 152 -4.14 -14.53 -17.68
C THR A 152 -4.00 -15.63 -16.64
N GLU A 153 -4.08 -15.29 -15.36
CA GLU A 153 -3.90 -16.25 -14.27
C GLU A 153 -5.13 -17.13 -14.08
N HIS A 154 -6.32 -16.54 -14.21
CA HIS A 154 -7.61 -17.25 -14.00
C HIS A 154 -8.36 -17.58 -15.29
N GLN A 155 -7.79 -17.27 -16.46
CA GLN A 155 -8.30 -17.65 -17.78
C GLN A 155 -9.76 -17.23 -18.04
N LEU A 156 -10.21 -16.14 -17.40
CA LEU A 156 -11.56 -15.63 -17.60
C LEU A 156 -11.71 -14.96 -18.97
N SER A 157 -12.90 -15.04 -19.54
CA SER A 157 -13.22 -14.26 -20.73
C SER A 157 -13.18 -12.76 -20.41
N ARG A 158 -12.81 -11.94 -21.39
CA ARG A 158 -12.76 -10.48 -21.23
C ARG A 158 -14.07 -9.91 -20.67
N HIS A 159 -15.21 -10.37 -21.19
CA HIS A 159 -16.52 -9.92 -20.72
C HIS A 159 -16.76 -10.26 -19.24
N ARG A 160 -16.38 -11.47 -18.81
CA ARG A 160 -16.54 -11.87 -17.41
C ARG A 160 -15.59 -11.11 -16.49
N ALA A 161 -14.32 -10.97 -16.88
CA ALA A 161 -13.35 -10.18 -16.14
C ALA A 161 -13.82 -8.73 -15.98
N ASP A 162 -14.30 -8.10 -17.05
CA ASP A 162 -14.81 -6.73 -17.02
C ASP A 162 -16.00 -6.58 -16.06
N SER A 163 -16.96 -7.49 -16.12
CA SER A 163 -18.09 -7.53 -15.17
C SER A 163 -17.66 -7.69 -13.72
N ILE A 164 -16.57 -8.41 -13.45
CA ILE A 164 -16.03 -8.60 -12.10
C ILE A 164 -15.33 -7.32 -11.64
N VAL A 165 -14.41 -6.78 -12.45
CA VAL A 165 -13.63 -5.58 -12.13
C VAL A 165 -14.53 -4.36 -11.92
N ALA A 166 -15.61 -4.22 -12.69
CA ALA A 166 -16.56 -3.12 -12.55
C ALA A 166 -17.27 -3.05 -11.19
N ARG A 167 -17.23 -4.13 -10.40
CA ARG A 167 -17.83 -4.20 -9.06
C ARG A 167 -16.83 -3.91 -7.93
N VAL A 168 -15.55 -3.70 -8.26
CA VAL A 168 -14.48 -3.50 -7.30
C VAL A 168 -14.08 -2.02 -7.23
N ALA A 169 -13.79 -1.53 -6.04
CA ALA A 169 -13.27 -0.18 -5.85
C ALA A 169 -11.82 -0.11 -6.38
N LEU A 170 -11.63 0.53 -7.53
CA LEU A 170 -10.31 0.74 -8.10
C LEU A 170 -9.72 2.06 -7.62
N SER A 171 -8.48 2.03 -7.14
CA SER A 171 -7.67 3.23 -6.97
C SER A 171 -7.49 3.95 -8.31
N SER A 172 -7.86 5.23 -8.35
CA SER A 172 -7.85 6.04 -9.58
C SER A 172 -6.45 6.33 -10.09
N ASP A 173 -5.47 6.39 -9.19
CA ASP A 173 -4.11 6.81 -9.50
C ASP A 173 -3.12 5.89 -8.75
N ILE A 174 -2.45 5.00 -9.50
CA ILE A 174 -1.33 4.19 -9.02
C ILE A 174 -0.04 4.69 -9.67
N ILE A 175 1.08 4.61 -8.94
CA ILE A 175 2.39 5.02 -9.44
C ILE A 175 3.39 3.87 -9.37
N GLU A 176 4.48 4.03 -10.11
CA GLU A 176 5.63 3.13 -10.05
C GLU A 176 6.09 2.93 -8.61
N GLY A 177 6.28 1.66 -8.23
CA GLY A 177 6.67 1.25 -6.88
C GLY A 177 5.51 0.77 -6.01
N PHE A 178 4.26 1.16 -6.29
CA PHE A 178 3.10 0.61 -5.56
C PHE A 178 3.02 -0.90 -5.71
N HIS A 179 2.48 -1.55 -4.68
CA HIS A 179 2.19 -2.98 -4.69
C HIS A 179 0.68 -3.17 -4.78
N VAL A 180 0.23 -3.94 -5.77
CA VAL A 180 -1.18 -4.29 -5.97
C VAL A 180 -1.38 -5.76 -5.64
N TRP A 181 -2.23 -6.01 -4.65
CA TRP A 181 -2.57 -7.34 -4.15
C TRP A 181 -3.84 -7.83 -4.84
N TYR A 182 -3.89 -9.10 -5.22
CA TYR A 182 -5.05 -9.70 -5.86
C TYR A 182 -5.52 -10.95 -5.12
N LEU A 183 -6.84 -11.09 -4.99
CA LEU A 183 -7.46 -12.36 -4.63
C LEU A 183 -8.66 -12.62 -5.53
N TYR A 184 -8.66 -13.76 -6.22
CA TYR A 184 -9.84 -14.25 -6.93
C TYR A 184 -10.16 -15.67 -6.52
N GLN A 185 -11.33 -15.87 -5.91
CA GLN A 185 -11.83 -17.18 -5.51
C GLN A 185 -13.36 -17.20 -5.57
N ASN A 186 -13.94 -18.33 -5.99
CA ASN A 186 -15.41 -18.54 -6.01
C ASN A 186 -16.20 -17.41 -6.70
N ASP A 187 -15.66 -16.87 -7.81
CA ASP A 187 -16.22 -15.75 -8.58
C ASP A 187 -16.26 -14.39 -7.86
N VAL A 188 -15.57 -14.28 -6.73
CA VAL A 188 -15.36 -13.03 -6.01
C VAL A 188 -13.93 -12.57 -6.20
N PHE A 189 -13.75 -11.29 -6.54
CA PHE A 189 -12.47 -10.65 -6.78
C PHE A 189 -12.26 -9.50 -5.80
N GLY A 190 -11.08 -9.44 -5.20
CA GLY A 190 -10.59 -8.34 -4.39
C GLY A 190 -9.26 -7.85 -4.94
N THR A 191 -9.07 -6.53 -4.86
CA THR A 191 -7.80 -5.88 -5.15
C THR A 191 -7.51 -4.86 -4.07
N PHE A 192 -6.24 -4.67 -3.75
CA PHE A 192 -5.80 -3.68 -2.76
C PHE A 192 -4.46 -3.08 -3.17
N VAL A 193 -4.23 -1.80 -2.85
CA VAL A 193 -3.01 -1.08 -3.25
C VAL A 193 -2.28 -0.58 -2.01
N THR A 194 -1.01 -0.92 -1.90
CA THR A 194 -0.10 -0.48 -0.83
C THR A 194 1.07 0.30 -1.41
N GLN A 195 1.82 0.99 -0.54
CA GLN A 195 2.95 1.81 -0.94
C GLN A 195 4.05 1.04 -1.68
N GLY A 196 4.35 -0.20 -1.28
CA GLY A 196 5.49 -0.94 -1.83
C GLY A 196 6.78 -0.12 -1.75
N ASP A 197 7.52 -0.07 -2.87
CA ASP A 197 8.79 0.66 -2.99
C ASP A 197 8.60 2.16 -3.37
N ALA A 198 7.37 2.66 -3.39
CA ALA A 198 7.12 4.05 -3.75
C ALA A 198 7.48 5.01 -2.61
N HIS A 199 7.90 6.22 -2.99
CA HIS A 199 8.31 7.28 -2.05
C HIS A 199 7.15 8.02 -1.35
N ILE A 200 5.91 7.60 -1.58
CA ILE A 200 4.69 8.24 -1.09
C ILE A 200 3.61 7.17 -0.95
N SER A 201 2.81 7.18 0.11
CA SER A 201 1.72 6.19 0.25
C SER A 201 0.56 6.46 -0.72
N PRO A 202 -0.26 5.44 -1.08
CA PRO A 202 -1.42 5.62 -1.94
C PRO A 202 -2.40 6.69 -1.43
N THR A 203 -2.67 6.73 -0.13
CA THR A 203 -3.56 7.74 0.48
C THR A 203 -3.00 9.15 0.35
N VAL A 204 -1.71 9.36 0.65
CA VAL A 204 -1.10 10.69 0.55
C VAL A 204 -1.07 11.13 -0.91
N PHE A 205 -0.74 10.21 -1.82
CA PHE A 205 -0.77 10.48 -3.25
C PHE A 205 -2.17 10.88 -3.73
N ALA A 206 -3.22 10.15 -3.34
CA ALA A 206 -4.60 10.48 -3.67
C ALA A 206 -5.01 11.86 -3.12
N LYS A 207 -4.59 12.22 -1.89
CA LYS A 207 -4.81 13.55 -1.30
C LYS A 207 -4.11 14.65 -2.12
N VAL A 208 -2.86 14.45 -2.54
CA VAL A 208 -2.08 15.40 -3.34
C VAL A 208 -2.68 15.57 -4.74
N VAL A 209 -3.02 14.48 -5.43
CA VAL A 209 -3.66 14.52 -6.75
C VAL A 209 -4.99 15.26 -6.66
N LYS A 210 -5.84 14.91 -5.68
CA LYS A 210 -7.12 15.60 -5.44
C LYS A 210 -6.94 17.10 -5.20
N LYS A 211 -5.96 17.50 -4.38
CA LYS A 211 -5.65 18.90 -4.11
C LYS A 211 -5.19 19.63 -5.38
N ASN A 212 -4.30 19.02 -6.17
CA ASN A 212 -3.82 19.61 -7.42
C ASN A 212 -4.95 19.77 -8.44
N LEU A 213 -5.82 18.78 -8.58
CA LEU A 213 -7.00 18.87 -9.44
C LEU A 213 -7.96 19.98 -8.98
N LEU A 214 -8.19 20.11 -7.67
CA LEU A 214 -8.97 21.20 -7.07
C LEU A 214 -8.37 22.58 -7.37
N GLU A 215 -7.06 22.74 -7.21
CA GLU A 215 -6.37 23.99 -7.48
C GLU A 215 -6.37 24.36 -8.96
N GLN A 216 -6.16 23.38 -9.85
CA GLN A 216 -6.27 23.59 -11.30
C GLN A 216 -7.68 23.99 -11.71
N ALA A 217 -8.71 23.33 -11.16
CA ALA A 217 -10.10 23.67 -11.42
C ALA A 217 -10.45 25.09 -10.94
N ARG A 218 -9.97 25.48 -9.76
CA ARG A 218 -10.12 26.84 -9.21
C ARG A 218 -9.43 27.88 -10.10
N LYS A 219 -8.20 27.61 -10.54
CA LYS A 219 -7.44 28.49 -11.46
C LYS A 219 -8.11 28.63 -12.82
N GLN A 220 -8.78 27.58 -13.29
CA GLN A 220 -9.46 27.57 -14.59
C GLN A 220 -10.90 28.12 -14.53
N GLY A 221 -11.43 28.47 -13.36
CA GLY A 221 -12.79 29.04 -13.22
C GLY A 221 -13.92 28.10 -13.66
N ARG A 222 -13.65 26.81 -13.93
CA ARG A 222 -14.62 25.86 -14.48
C ARG A 222 -15.20 24.99 -13.37
N HIS A 223 -16.22 25.50 -12.68
CA HIS A 223 -17.03 24.71 -11.75
C HIS A 223 -17.64 23.46 -12.41
N GLU A 224 -17.96 23.51 -13.72
CA GLU A 224 -18.54 22.37 -14.44
C GLU A 224 -17.51 21.27 -14.78
N ALA A 225 -16.26 21.62 -15.05
CA ALA A 225 -15.18 20.65 -15.25
C ALA A 225 -14.84 19.94 -13.93
N PHE A 226 -14.97 20.67 -12.81
CA PHE A 226 -14.80 20.14 -11.47
C PHE A 226 -15.88 19.14 -11.09
N GLU A 227 -17.16 19.48 -11.31
CA GLU A 227 -18.27 18.54 -11.12
C GLU A 227 -18.11 17.32 -12.03
N SER A 228 -17.69 17.47 -13.29
CA SER A 228 -17.44 16.34 -14.19
C SER A 228 -16.30 15.43 -13.72
N ILE A 229 -15.20 15.98 -13.20
CA ILE A 229 -14.08 15.18 -12.66
C ILE A 229 -14.47 14.51 -11.34
N LEU A 230 -15.15 15.22 -10.44
CA LEU A 230 -15.68 14.63 -9.21
C LEU A 230 -16.75 13.58 -9.49
N ASP A 231 -17.59 13.78 -10.49
CA ASP A 231 -18.62 12.83 -10.90
C ASP A 231 -18.00 11.63 -11.63
N SER A 232 -16.88 11.80 -12.34
CA SER A 232 -16.08 10.71 -12.92
C SER A 232 -15.35 9.89 -11.85
N LEU A 233 -14.76 10.56 -10.85
CA LEU A 233 -14.12 9.90 -9.69
C LEU A 233 -15.16 9.21 -8.81
N LYS A 234 -16.32 9.85 -8.59
CA LYS A 234 -17.47 9.24 -7.92
C LYS A 234 -18.00 8.08 -8.74
N ARG A 235 -18.20 8.18 -10.06
CA ARG A 235 -18.64 7.03 -10.89
C ARG A 235 -17.62 5.89 -10.90
N SER A 236 -16.33 6.20 -10.86
CA SER A 236 -15.27 5.18 -10.74
C SER A 236 -15.25 4.51 -9.36
N GLY A 237 -15.68 5.19 -8.30
CA GLY A 237 -15.93 4.61 -6.96
C GLY A 237 -17.38 4.17 -6.68
N ALA A 238 -18.36 4.50 -7.53
CA ALA A 238 -19.80 4.43 -7.28
C ALA A 238 -20.60 3.79 -8.43
N LEU A 239 -19.95 2.95 -9.25
CA LEU A 239 -20.64 1.88 -9.97
C LEU A 239 -21.26 0.83 -9.02
N LEU A 240 -21.46 1.15 -7.73
CA LEU A 240 -22.20 0.38 -6.74
C LEU A 240 -23.63 0.89 -6.47
N ALA A 241 -24.09 2.00 -7.08
CA ALA A 241 -25.47 2.47 -6.86
C ALA A 241 -26.47 2.11 -7.98
N ASN A 242 -26.00 1.89 -9.22
CA ASN A 242 -26.89 1.78 -10.40
C ASN A 242 -27.45 0.38 -10.70
N PHE A 243 -27.26 -0.61 -9.83
CA PHE A 243 -28.02 -1.87 -9.92
C PHE A 243 -29.24 -1.94 -9.01
N ARG A 244 -29.45 -0.96 -8.11
CA ARG A 244 -30.63 -0.98 -7.23
C ARG A 244 -31.92 -0.55 -7.93
N ASP A 245 -31.82 0.22 -9.02
CA ASP A 245 -32.99 0.70 -9.77
C ASP A 245 -33.32 -0.14 -11.02
N SER A 246 -32.46 -1.10 -11.41
CA SER A 246 -32.73 -2.03 -12.51
C SER A 246 -33.42 -3.34 -12.09
N ILE A 247 -33.76 -3.50 -10.80
CA ILE A 247 -34.50 -4.66 -10.26
C ILE A 247 -35.91 -4.27 -9.75
N SER A 248 -36.30 -3.00 -9.86
CA SER A 248 -37.66 -2.56 -9.50
C SER A 248 -38.58 -2.34 -10.71
N GLN A 249 -38.33 -3.05 -11.82
CA GLN A 249 -39.31 -3.30 -12.89
C GLN A 249 -39.71 -4.77 -12.92
#